data_AF-A0A925CBV5-F1
#
_entry.id   AF-A0A925CBV5-F1
#
_cell.length_a   1.000
_cell.length_b   1.000
_cell.length_c   1.000
_cell.angle_alpha   90.00
_cell.angle_beta   90.00
_cell.angle_gamma   90.00
#
_symmetry.space_group_name_H-M   'P 1'
#
loop_
_entity.id
_entity.type
_entity.pdbx_description
1 polymer ?
#
loop_
_entity_poly.entity_id
_entity_poly.type
_entity_poly.pdbx_seq_one_letter_code
_entity_poly.pdbx_strand_id
1 'polypeptide(L)'
;PGNPWVICTLWHAQHRIAVAKSIDDLRQAMPLLEWAAERAAASGVLAEQYHPYTGEAISVSPLTWSHAVVVTTVMDYLRKHKRLAEEAMSPGEFESGGVAQGNRKVDR
;
A
#
# COMPACT_ATOMS: atom_id res chain seq x y z
N PRO A 1 24.07 16.10 0.98
CA PRO A 1 22.74 15.45 0.85
C PRO A 1 22.16 15.22 2.25
N GLY A 2 20.84 15.19 2.41
CA GLY A 2 20.19 14.89 3.70
C GLY A 2 20.14 13.38 3.99
N ASN A 3 20.03 13.01 5.27
CA ASN A 3 19.89 11.62 5.68
C ASN A 3 18.44 11.15 5.51
N PRO A 4 18.18 9.95 4.94
CA PRO A 4 16.84 9.37 4.94
C PRO A 4 16.34 9.06 6.36
N TRP A 5 15.09 9.44 6.62
CA TRP A 5 14.35 9.15 7.85
C TRP A 5 13.38 7.99 7.62
N VAL A 6 13.28 7.07 8.59
CA VAL A 6 12.30 5.96 8.51
C VAL A 6 10.88 6.48 8.30
N ILE A 7 10.49 7.47 9.10
CA ILE A 7 9.15 8.04 9.06
C ILE A 7 8.85 8.63 7.67
N CYS A 8 9.77 9.41 7.11
CA CYS A 8 9.57 10.02 5.78
C CYS A 8 9.51 8.96 4.67
N THR A 9 10.36 7.93 4.73
CA THR A 9 10.32 6.82 3.77
C THR A 9 8.97 6.09 3.83
N LEU A 10 8.46 5.84 5.04
CA LEU A 10 7.20 5.13 5.21
C LEU A 10 5.97 6.01 4.92
N TRP A 11 6.03 7.33 5.15
CA TRP A 11 4.99 8.24 4.65
C TRP A 11 4.88 8.24 3.13
N HIS A 12 6.01 8.11 2.43
CA HIS A 12 5.99 7.91 0.98
C HIS A 12 5.34 6.56 0.62
N ALA A 13 5.61 5.49 1.39
CA ALA A 13 4.93 4.21 1.21
C ALA A 13 3.41 4.34 1.43
N GLN A 14 2.99 5.00 2.51
CA GLN A 14 1.59 5.26 2.82
C GLN A 14 0.90 6.08 1.72
N HIS A 15 1.57 7.08 1.17
CA HIS A 15 1.05 7.84 0.02
C HIS A 15 0.80 6.91 -1.19
N ARG A 16 1.79 6.08 -1.55
CA ARG A 16 1.65 5.10 -2.64
C ARG A 16 0.51 4.11 -2.40
N ILE A 17 0.38 3.61 -1.16
CA ILE A 17 -0.72 2.72 -0.74
C ILE A 17 -2.07 3.43 -0.91
N ALA A 18 -2.18 4.68 -0.45
CA ALA A 18 -3.43 5.42 -0.48
C ALA A 18 -3.94 5.61 -1.92
N VAL A 19 -3.05 6.00 -2.84
CA VAL A 19 -3.40 6.32 -4.23
C VAL A 19 -3.49 5.11 -5.16
N ALA A 20 -3.01 3.92 -4.74
CA ALA A 20 -3.03 2.72 -5.57
C ALA A 20 -4.46 2.35 -6.03
N LYS A 21 -4.61 2.06 -7.33
CA LYS A 21 -5.89 1.66 -7.94
C LYS A 21 -5.88 0.21 -8.41
N SER A 22 -4.71 -0.40 -8.48
CA SER A 22 -4.50 -1.79 -8.84
C SER A 22 -3.49 -2.45 -7.90
N ILE A 23 -3.43 -3.79 -7.94
CA ILE A 23 -2.39 -4.54 -7.23
C ILE A 23 -0.99 -4.14 -7.70
N ASP A 24 -0.82 -3.85 -8.99
CA ASP A 24 0.45 -3.39 -9.56
C ASP A 24 0.87 -2.01 -9.02
N ASP A 25 -0.07 -1.08 -8.87
CA ASP A 25 0.21 0.20 -8.22
C ASP A 25 0.61 -0.01 -6.76
N LEU A 26 -0.09 -0.90 -6.06
CA LEU A 26 0.16 -1.17 -4.64
C LEU A 26 1.58 -1.75 -4.43
N ARG A 27 2.05 -2.61 -5.34
CA ARG A 27 3.41 -3.18 -5.29
C ARG A 27 4.51 -2.11 -5.26
N GLN A 28 4.25 -0.92 -5.78
CA GLN A 28 5.22 0.18 -5.76
C GLN A 28 5.54 0.70 -4.34
N ALA A 29 4.72 0.38 -3.34
CA ALA A 29 5.01 0.70 -1.95
C ALA A 29 5.98 -0.30 -1.28
N MET A 30 6.11 -1.53 -1.82
CA MET A 30 6.88 -2.60 -1.20
C MET A 30 8.38 -2.27 -1.04
N PRO A 31 9.07 -1.68 -2.03
CA PRO A 31 10.50 -1.35 -1.88
C PRO A 31 10.78 -0.39 -0.72
N LEU A 32 9.81 0.46 -0.34
CA LEU A 32 9.95 1.41 0.78
C LEU A 32 9.77 0.71 2.14
N LEU A 33 8.90 -0.31 2.20
CA LEU A 33 8.75 -1.18 3.36
C LEU A 33 9.98 -2.08 3.54
N GLU A 34 10.48 -2.67 2.45
CA GLU A 34 11.70 -3.48 2.42
C GLU A 34 12.92 -2.65 2.87
N TRP A 35 13.04 -1.41 2.37
CA TRP A 35 14.11 -0.50 2.81
C TRP A 35 14.11 -0.27 4.32
N ALA A 36 12.93 -0.13 4.94
CA ALA A 36 12.84 0.02 6.39
C ALA A 36 13.23 -1.29 7.11
N ALA A 37 12.80 -2.44 6.58
CA ALA A 37 13.13 -3.75 7.14
C ALA A 37 14.65 -4.05 7.07
N GLU A 38 15.30 -3.75 5.95
CA GLU A 38 16.75 -3.94 5.75
C GLU A 38 17.62 -3.06 6.66
N ARG A 39 17.05 -2.01 7.23
CA ARG A 39 17.74 -1.08 8.13
C ARG A 39 17.51 -1.37 9.60
N ALA A 40 16.59 -2.28 9.92
CA ALA A 40 16.43 -2.76 11.29
C ALA A 40 17.70 -3.48 11.76
N ALA A 41 18.07 -3.26 13.02
CA ALA A 41 19.08 -4.09 13.67
C ALA A 41 18.61 -5.55 13.73
N ALA A 42 19.51 -6.49 14.05
CA ALA A 42 19.14 -7.91 14.24
C ALA A 42 18.04 -8.12 15.30
N SER A 43 17.89 -7.17 16.24
CA SER A 43 16.81 -7.15 17.23
C SER A 43 15.46 -6.64 16.71
N GLY A 44 15.41 -6.12 15.47
CA GLY A 44 14.25 -5.44 14.90
C GLY A 44 14.20 -3.92 15.20
N VAL A 45 15.16 -3.38 15.96
CA VAL A 45 15.15 -1.96 16.36
C VAL A 45 15.49 -1.06 15.18
N LEU A 46 14.71 0.03 15.04
CA LEU A 46 14.91 1.09 14.06
C LEU A 46 15.40 2.40 14.72
N ALA A 47 16.41 3.00 14.11
CA ALA A 47 16.86 4.36 14.40
C ALA A 47 15.94 5.42 13.75
N GLU A 48 16.18 6.68 14.08
CA GLU A 48 15.53 7.83 13.44
C GLU A 48 15.95 7.99 11.97
N GLN A 49 17.28 7.98 11.72
CA GLN A 49 17.88 8.26 10.42
C GLN A 49 18.93 7.23 10.05
N TYR A 50 19.26 7.16 8.76
CA TYR A 50 20.36 6.34 8.27
C TYR A 50 21.28 7.14 7.36
N HIS A 51 22.57 6.80 7.35
CA HIS A 51 23.50 7.38 6.40
C HIS A 51 23.11 6.98 4.96
N PRO A 52 23.05 7.92 3.99
CA PRO A 52 22.45 7.68 2.68
C PRO A 52 23.21 6.64 1.82
N TYR A 53 24.49 6.39 2.11
CA TYR A 53 25.32 5.49 1.30
C TYR A 53 25.73 4.22 2.05
N THR A 54 26.08 4.34 3.33
CA THR A 54 26.52 3.19 4.15
C THR A 54 25.35 2.48 4.80
N GLY A 55 24.23 3.17 5.01
CA GLY A 55 23.08 2.61 5.74
C GLY A 55 23.28 2.50 7.24
N GLU A 56 24.36 3.06 7.79
CA GLU A 56 24.61 3.09 9.23
C GLU A 56 23.55 3.93 9.95
N ALA A 57 23.13 3.46 11.12
CA ALA A 57 22.18 4.18 11.96
C ALA A 57 22.75 5.52 12.43
N ILE A 58 21.96 6.58 12.33
CA ILE A 58 22.29 7.93 12.80
C ILE A 58 21.19 8.38 13.77
N SER A 59 21.59 9.09 14.83
CA SER A 59 20.69 9.65 15.85
C SER A 59 20.09 8.57 16.77
N VAL A 60 18.97 8.87 17.41
CA VAL A 60 18.37 8.05 18.48
C VAL A 60 17.93 6.67 18.00
N SER A 61 18.12 5.69 18.88
CA SER A 61 17.68 4.30 18.69
C SER A 61 17.35 3.69 20.06
N PRO A 62 16.15 3.11 20.27
CA PRO A 62 15.03 3.07 19.33
C PRO A 62 14.32 4.43 19.20
N LEU A 63 13.81 4.76 18.01
CA LEU A 63 12.76 5.78 17.90
C LEU A 63 11.38 5.08 17.89
N THR A 64 10.64 5.18 19.00
CA THR A 64 9.31 4.55 19.14
C THR A 64 8.37 4.92 17.99
N TRP A 65 8.45 6.17 17.51
CA TRP A 65 7.62 6.62 16.40
C TRP A 65 7.92 5.88 15.08
N SER A 66 9.20 5.62 14.76
CA SER A 66 9.57 4.82 13.58
C SER A 66 8.88 3.44 13.59
N HIS A 67 8.82 2.79 14.74
CA HIS A 67 8.18 1.48 14.89
C HIS A 67 6.65 1.56 14.72
N ALA A 68 6.01 2.59 15.30
CA ALA A 68 4.57 2.81 15.13
C ALA A 68 4.20 3.04 13.65
N VAL A 69 5.04 3.76 12.90
CA VAL A 69 4.82 4.01 11.47
C VAL A 69 5.00 2.73 10.65
N VAL A 70 5.94 1.84 10.98
CA VAL A 70 6.04 0.51 10.33
C VAL A 70 4.74 -0.26 10.47
N VAL A 71 4.24 -0.42 11.71
CA VAL A 71 3.01 -1.17 11.97
C VAL A 71 1.84 -0.56 11.20
N THR A 72 1.68 0.76 11.26
CA THR A 72 0.58 1.45 10.57
C THR A 72 0.66 1.25 9.05
N THR A 73 1.84 1.40 8.46
CA THR A 73 2.05 1.25 7.01
C THR A 73 1.78 -0.18 6.54
N VAL A 74 2.20 -1.19 7.31
CA VAL A 74 1.91 -2.60 7.00
C VAL A 74 0.40 -2.86 7.06
N MET A 75 -0.29 -2.35 8.07
CA MET A 75 -1.75 -2.49 8.19
C MET A 75 -2.48 -1.78 7.04
N ASP A 76 -2.01 -0.62 6.61
CA ASP A 76 -2.55 0.10 5.44
C ASP A 76 -2.37 -0.72 4.16
N TYR A 77 -1.17 -1.28 3.96
CA TYR A 77 -0.86 -2.12 2.80
C TYR A 77 -1.77 -3.34 2.73
N LEU A 78 -1.89 -4.09 3.83
CA LEU A 78 -2.69 -5.31 3.90
C LEU A 78 -4.19 -5.03 3.65
N ARG A 79 -4.72 -3.96 4.25
CA ARG A 79 -6.11 -3.54 4.04
C ARG A 79 -6.36 -3.14 2.59
N LYS A 80 -5.46 -2.36 1.99
CA LYS A 80 -5.54 -1.93 0.59
C LYS A 80 -5.46 -3.12 -0.36
N HIS A 81 -4.54 -4.07 -0.10
CA HIS A 81 -4.39 -5.29 -0.87
C HIS A 81 -5.66 -6.12 -0.86
N LYS A 82 -6.22 -6.40 0.33
CA LYS A 82 -7.47 -7.15 0.48
C LYS A 82 -8.60 -6.54 -0.36
N ARG A 83 -8.82 -5.23 -0.20
CA ARG A 83 -9.85 -4.50 -0.96
C ARG A 83 -9.66 -4.61 -2.46
N LEU A 84 -8.45 -4.35 -2.96
CA LEU A 84 -8.14 -4.42 -4.40
C LEU A 84 -8.27 -5.84 -4.96
N ALA A 85 -7.93 -6.87 -4.18
CA ALA A 85 -8.10 -8.26 -4.57
C ALA A 85 -9.58 -8.66 -4.67
N GLU A 86 -10.41 -8.22 -3.71
CA GLU A 86 -11.86 -8.42 -3.74
C GLU A 86 -12.52 -7.72 -4.95
N GLU A 87 -12.12 -6.47 -5.22
CA GLU A 87 -12.57 -5.70 -6.39
C GLU A 87 -12.19 -6.38 -7.72
N ALA A 88 -10.99 -6.96 -7.82
CA ALA A 88 -10.56 -7.69 -9.01
C ALA A 88 -11.32 -9.02 -9.22
N MET A 89 -11.81 -9.63 -8.14
CA MET A 89 -12.57 -10.89 -8.17
C MET A 89 -14.07 -10.70 -8.37
N SER A 90 -14.59 -9.48 -8.24
CA SER A 90 -15.97 -9.12 -8.51
C SER A 90 -16.09 -8.21 -9.74
N PRO A 91 -15.73 -8.66 -10.96
CA PRO A 91 -16.04 -7.92 -12.16
C PRO A 91 -17.58 -7.79 -12.25
N GLY A 92 -18.06 -6.55 -12.32
CA GLY A 92 -19.44 -6.16 -12.02
C GLY A 92 -20.53 -7.06 -12.57
N GLU A 93 -21.57 -7.27 -11.76
CA GLU A 93 -22.89 -7.73 -12.21
C GLU A 93 -23.28 -6.90 -13.45
N PHE A 94 -23.26 -7.55 -14.61
CA PHE A 94 -23.67 -6.95 -15.87
C PHE A 94 -25.14 -6.52 -15.76
N GLU A 95 -25.41 -5.29 -16.16
CA GLU A 95 -26.74 -4.75 -16.38
C GLU A 95 -27.62 -5.77 -17.14
N SER A 96 -28.68 -6.28 -16.49
CA SER A 96 -29.78 -6.95 -17.18
C SER A 96 -30.62 -5.90 -17.92
N GLY A 97 -30.05 -5.34 -18.99
CA GLY A 97 -30.71 -4.43 -19.92
C GLY A 97 -31.59 -5.19 -20.91
N GLY A 98 -32.89 -5.18 -20.64
CA GLY A 98 -33.99 -5.12 -21.61
C GLY A 98 -34.01 -6.09 -22.81
N VAL A 99 -34.95 -7.03 -22.78
CA VAL A 99 -35.64 -7.46 -24.01
C VAL A 99 -37.11 -7.07 -23.88
N ALA A 100 -37.46 -5.97 -24.54
CA ALA A 100 -38.85 -5.57 -24.76
C ALA A 100 -39.55 -6.64 -25.60
N GLN A 101 -40.55 -7.31 -25.02
CA GLN A 101 -41.36 -8.31 -25.69
C GLN A 101 -42.35 -7.57 -26.61
N GLY A 102 -42.01 -7.49 -27.90
CA GLY A 102 -42.87 -6.94 -28.94
C GLY A 102 -44.08 -7.83 -29.18
N ASN A 103 -45.23 -7.49 -28.58
CA ASN A 103 -46.50 -8.09 -28.93
C ASN A 103 -46.99 -7.54 -30.27
N ARG A 104 -46.74 -8.30 -31.34
CA ARG A 104 -47.38 -8.12 -32.64
C ARG A 104 -48.81 -8.68 -32.51
N LYS A 105 -49.80 -7.80 -32.33
CA LYS A 105 -51.21 -8.18 -32.51
C LYS A 105 -51.41 -8.54 -33.98
N VAL A 106 -51.85 -9.77 -34.22
CA VAL A 106 -52.31 -10.25 -35.53
C VAL A 106 -53.78 -9.88 -35.65
N ASP A 107 -54.13 -9.23 -36.75
CA ASP A 107 -55.49 -8.93 -37.17
C ASP A 107 -56.35 -10.19 -37.28
N ARG A 108 -57.55 -10.16 -36.68
CA ARG A 108 -58.86 -10.54 -37.23
C ARG A 108 -59.96 -10.39 -36.20
#